data_AF-A0A6N8YMH1-F1
#
_entry.id   AF-A0A6N8YMH1-F1
#
_cell.length_a   1.000
_cell.length_b   1.000
_cell.length_c   1.000
_cell.angle_alpha   90.00
_cell.angle_beta   90.00
_cell.angle_gamma   90.00
#
_symmetry.space_group_name_H-M   'P 1'
#
loop_
_entity.id
_entity.type
_entity.pdbx_description
1 polymer ?
#
loop_
_entity_poly.entity_id
_entity_poly.type
_entity_poly.pdbx_seq_one_letter_code
_entity_poly.pdbx_strand_id
1 'polypeptide(L)'
;AFDWNNESRELAEIPFADFGELLDPPSVDVTAHVLEMYGMLGYGMDHPPVRRGLAYIWDQQEHDGAWFGRWGVNYVYGTGAVLPALQALGVDMTQPRVRRAVEWLLAHQNPDGGWGETCVSYPDPSLRGQGESTPSQTSWALIALIAAGEALSEPVRRGVEFLLQRQQDDGTWDEPQFTGCGFPGYGPGNQPERYEPLDDPNSQGPELSAAFMINYHLYRNYFPLWALGRYAQAL
;
A
#
# COMPACT_ATOMS: atom_id res chain seq x y z
N ALA A 1 -2.99 11.56 -7.43
CA ALA A 1 -4.10 12.37 -7.94
C ALA A 1 -3.98 12.53 -9.46
N PHE A 2 -5.11 12.40 -10.15
CA PHE A 2 -5.37 12.87 -11.51
C PHE A 2 -5.28 14.40 -11.59
N ASP A 3 -5.77 15.12 -10.57
CA ASP A 3 -5.82 16.59 -10.54
C ASP A 3 -4.80 17.20 -9.54
N TRP A 4 -4.43 18.46 -9.78
CA TRP A 4 -3.57 19.23 -8.86
C TRP A 4 -4.42 19.96 -7.81
N ASN A 5 -4.06 19.80 -6.53
CA ASN A 5 -4.69 20.47 -5.38
C ASN A 5 -6.23 20.27 -5.28
N ASN A 6 -6.72 19.07 -5.61
CA ASN A 6 -8.12 18.71 -5.43
C ASN A 6 -8.38 18.32 -3.96
N GLU A 7 -8.34 19.33 -3.08
CA GLU A 7 -8.35 19.16 -1.61
C GLU A 7 -9.41 20.05 -0.90
N SER A 8 -10.34 20.68 -1.65
CA SER A 8 -11.35 21.59 -1.10
C SER A 8 -12.38 20.85 -0.26
N ARG A 9 -12.24 20.93 1.07
CA ARG A 9 -13.09 20.20 2.03
C ARG A 9 -14.57 20.57 1.95
N GLU A 10 -14.88 21.78 1.52
CA GLU A 10 -16.25 22.28 1.42
C GLU A 10 -17.12 21.42 0.49
N LEU A 11 -16.51 20.78 -0.53
CA LEU A 11 -17.21 19.88 -1.44
C LEU A 11 -17.51 18.51 -0.82
N ALA A 12 -16.78 18.12 0.22
CA ALA A 12 -16.95 16.84 0.91
C ALA A 12 -17.91 16.92 2.11
N GLU A 13 -18.40 18.11 2.47
CA GLU A 13 -19.29 18.34 3.62
C GLU A 13 -20.76 18.53 3.23
N ILE A 14 -21.09 18.50 1.94
CA ILE A 14 -22.48 18.64 1.47
C ILE A 14 -23.25 17.31 1.57
N PRO A 15 -24.59 17.32 1.72
CA PRO A 15 -25.38 16.09 1.82
C PRO A 15 -25.28 15.13 0.63
N PHE A 16 -24.79 15.61 -0.53
CA PHE A 16 -24.53 14.79 -1.70
C PHE A 16 -23.25 13.94 -1.57
N ALA A 17 -22.36 14.30 -0.65
CA ALA A 17 -21.09 13.63 -0.38
C ALA A 17 -21.27 12.44 0.60
N ASP A 18 -22.35 11.69 0.47
CA ASP A 18 -22.74 10.60 1.39
C ASP A 18 -22.20 9.22 0.96
N PHE A 19 -21.58 9.12 -0.22
CA PHE A 19 -20.92 7.90 -0.69
C PHE A 19 -19.65 8.19 -1.49
N GLY A 20 -18.58 7.47 -1.15
CA GLY A 20 -17.31 7.50 -1.87
C GLY A 20 -16.49 8.78 -1.65
N GLU A 21 -15.69 9.12 -2.66
CA GLU A 21 -14.80 10.28 -2.63
C GLU A 21 -15.21 11.31 -3.69
N LEU A 22 -15.41 12.56 -3.26
CA LEU A 22 -15.55 13.70 -4.16
C LEU A 22 -14.24 14.45 -4.40
N LEU A 23 -13.22 14.13 -3.59
CA LEU A 23 -11.90 14.73 -3.65
C LEU A 23 -10.85 13.74 -4.15
N ASP A 24 -9.81 14.28 -4.77
CA ASP A 24 -8.63 13.52 -5.20
C ASP A 24 -7.35 14.12 -4.60
N PRO A 25 -7.18 14.03 -3.27
CA PRO A 25 -5.98 14.53 -2.61
C PRO A 25 -4.75 13.69 -3.01
N PRO A 26 -3.54 14.22 -2.80
CA PRO A 26 -2.31 13.44 -2.90
C PRO A 26 -2.40 12.17 -2.04
N SER A 27 -1.88 11.06 -2.57
CA SER A 27 -1.82 9.79 -1.88
C SER A 27 -0.40 9.21 -1.92
N VAL A 28 -0.05 8.44 -0.90
CA VAL A 28 1.29 7.88 -0.73
C VAL A 28 1.66 6.93 -1.86
N ASP A 29 0.77 6.03 -2.23
CA ASP A 29 0.97 5.04 -3.30
C ASP A 29 1.25 5.67 -4.67
N VAL A 30 0.45 6.66 -5.09
CA VAL A 30 0.68 7.39 -6.35
C VAL A 30 1.99 8.17 -6.30
N THR A 31 2.28 8.82 -5.17
CA THR A 31 3.56 9.53 -4.98
C THR A 31 4.74 8.55 -5.07
N ALA A 32 4.63 7.38 -4.45
CA ALA A 32 5.66 6.35 -4.45
C ALA A 32 5.94 5.84 -5.88
N HIS A 33 4.92 5.51 -6.68
CA HIS A 33 5.15 5.08 -8.06
C HIS A 33 5.85 6.16 -8.91
N VAL A 34 5.47 7.44 -8.74
CA VAL A 34 6.12 8.55 -9.44
C VAL A 34 7.59 8.71 -8.98
N LEU A 35 7.86 8.53 -7.69
CA LEU A 35 9.21 8.59 -7.13
C LEU A 35 10.08 7.40 -7.56
N GLU A 36 9.53 6.19 -7.64
CA GLU A 36 10.21 5.01 -8.19
C GLU A 36 10.61 5.28 -9.64
N MET A 37 9.68 5.81 -10.46
CA MET A 37 9.98 6.23 -11.84
C MET A 37 11.12 7.26 -11.89
N TYR A 38 11.10 8.31 -11.04
CA TYR A 38 12.19 9.29 -10.99
C TYR A 38 13.54 8.65 -10.64
N GLY A 39 13.58 7.75 -9.65
CA GLY A 39 14.78 7.02 -9.28
C GLY A 39 15.32 6.15 -10.40
N MET A 40 14.44 5.39 -11.08
CA MET A 40 14.79 4.58 -12.25
C MET A 40 15.34 5.41 -13.42
N LEU A 41 14.88 6.65 -13.58
CA LEU A 41 15.38 7.59 -14.58
C LEU A 41 16.68 8.30 -14.16
N GLY A 42 17.22 7.99 -12.97
CA GLY A 42 18.49 8.53 -12.47
C GLY A 42 18.40 9.90 -11.81
N TYR A 43 17.20 10.39 -11.47
CA TYR A 43 17.05 11.63 -10.71
C TYR A 43 17.36 11.38 -9.23
N GLY A 44 18.27 12.19 -8.67
CA GLY A 44 18.64 12.11 -7.27
C GLY A 44 17.66 12.82 -6.32
N MET A 45 17.82 12.57 -5.02
CA MET A 45 16.99 13.12 -3.94
C MET A 45 16.96 14.66 -3.89
N ASP A 46 17.98 15.35 -4.44
CA ASP A 46 18.05 16.81 -4.48
C ASP A 46 17.16 17.44 -5.57
N HIS A 47 16.66 16.64 -6.53
CA HIS A 47 15.76 17.12 -7.58
C HIS A 47 14.47 17.66 -6.94
N PRO A 48 14.04 18.93 -7.19
CA PRO A 48 13.02 19.56 -6.36
C PRO A 48 11.67 18.82 -6.27
N PRO A 49 11.11 18.23 -7.35
CA PRO A 49 9.94 17.36 -7.26
C PRO A 49 10.16 16.13 -6.36
N VAL A 50 11.31 15.48 -6.49
CA VAL A 50 11.69 14.30 -5.69
C VAL A 50 11.77 14.66 -4.22
N ARG A 51 12.48 15.76 -3.89
CA ARG A 51 12.61 16.23 -2.51
C ARG A 51 11.26 16.51 -1.86
N ARG A 52 10.32 17.13 -2.58
CA ARG A 52 8.97 17.40 -2.07
C ARG A 52 8.16 16.11 -1.89
N GLY A 53 8.23 15.19 -2.86
CA GLY A 53 7.57 13.88 -2.76
C GLY A 53 8.09 13.05 -1.58
N LEU A 54 9.41 13.03 -1.37
CA LEU A 54 10.02 12.36 -0.22
C LEU A 54 9.57 12.98 1.10
N ALA A 55 9.56 14.32 1.19
CA ALA A 55 9.07 15.00 2.40
C ALA A 55 7.61 14.62 2.70
N TYR A 56 6.76 14.55 1.68
CA TYR A 56 5.38 14.08 1.82
C TYR A 56 5.31 12.61 2.26
N ILE A 57 6.01 11.68 1.61
CA ILE A 57 6.03 10.26 2.05
C ILE A 57 6.44 10.13 3.53
N TRP A 58 7.43 10.90 3.96
CA TRP A 58 7.92 10.85 5.33
C TRP A 58 6.98 11.43 6.36
N ASP A 59 6.14 12.39 5.96
CA ASP A 59 5.10 12.98 6.80
C ASP A 59 3.89 12.04 6.93
N GLN A 60 3.64 11.22 5.90
CA GLN A 60 2.52 10.28 5.87
C GLN A 60 2.84 8.90 6.45
N GLN A 61 4.04 8.67 6.98
CA GLN A 61 4.38 7.39 7.62
C GLN A 61 3.62 7.23 8.94
N GLU A 62 2.95 6.10 9.13
CA GLU A 62 2.28 5.79 10.38
C GLU A 62 3.28 5.55 11.53
N HIS A 63 2.80 5.66 12.77
CA HIS A 63 3.67 5.56 13.95
C HIS A 63 4.38 4.20 14.05
N ASP A 64 3.71 3.13 13.61
CA ASP A 64 4.19 1.75 13.54
C ASP A 64 5.05 1.47 12.30
N GLY A 65 5.16 2.43 11.38
CA GLY A 65 6.08 2.41 10.24
C GLY A 65 5.44 2.10 8.89
N ALA A 66 4.18 1.64 8.86
CA ALA A 66 3.50 1.36 7.61
C ALA A 66 3.07 2.64 6.87
N TRP A 67 2.63 2.47 5.62
CA TRP A 67 1.94 3.51 4.86
C TRP A 67 0.59 3.02 4.37
N PHE A 68 -0.40 3.89 4.45
CA PHE A 68 -1.74 3.66 3.95
C PHE A 68 -1.77 3.46 2.42
N GLY A 69 -2.54 2.48 1.94
CA GLY A 69 -2.78 2.24 0.51
C GLY A 69 -4.10 2.86 0.07
N ARG A 70 -4.08 3.86 -0.82
CA ARG A 70 -5.29 4.54 -1.29
C ARG A 70 -6.02 3.74 -2.37
N TRP A 71 -5.28 3.05 -3.22
CA TRP A 71 -5.81 2.35 -4.41
C TRP A 71 -5.64 0.83 -4.39
N GLY A 72 -4.82 0.32 -3.47
CA GLY A 72 -4.63 -1.11 -3.22
C GLY A 72 -4.77 -1.40 -1.73
N VAL A 73 -5.38 -2.53 -1.40
CA VAL A 73 -5.73 -2.95 -0.04
C VAL A 73 -4.49 -3.45 0.71
N ASN A 74 -4.06 -2.85 1.80
CA ASN A 74 -4.15 -1.46 2.21
C ASN A 74 -2.75 -1.04 2.67
N TYR A 75 -2.40 -1.30 3.92
CA TYR A 75 -1.09 -0.97 4.48
C TYR A 75 0.03 -1.85 3.92
N VAL A 76 -0.27 -3.11 3.57
CA VAL A 76 0.68 -3.97 2.84
C VAL A 76 0.98 -3.38 1.46
N TYR A 77 -0.03 -2.85 0.76
CA TYR A 77 0.14 -2.21 -0.54
C TYR A 77 0.92 -0.89 -0.44
N GLY A 78 0.51 0.02 0.43
CA GLY A 78 1.17 1.32 0.60
C GLY A 78 2.65 1.16 0.97
N THR A 79 2.94 0.27 1.93
CA THR A 79 4.33 -0.05 2.31
C THR A 79 5.08 -0.75 1.17
N GLY A 80 4.41 -1.66 0.46
CA GLY A 80 4.93 -2.36 -0.71
C GLY A 80 5.31 -1.44 -1.88
N ALA A 81 4.62 -0.30 -2.03
CA ALA A 81 4.94 0.72 -3.04
C ALA A 81 6.07 1.66 -2.59
N VAL A 82 6.11 2.03 -1.31
CA VAL A 82 7.08 3.01 -0.80
C VAL A 82 8.51 2.47 -0.75
N LEU A 83 8.74 1.26 -0.22
CA LEU A 83 10.10 0.75 -0.04
C LEU A 83 10.89 0.63 -1.37
N PRO A 84 10.31 0.13 -2.48
CA PRO A 84 10.95 0.17 -3.79
C PRO A 84 11.26 1.58 -4.29
N ALA A 85 10.37 2.54 -4.08
CA ALA A 85 10.59 3.93 -4.48
C ALA A 85 11.80 4.55 -3.72
N LEU A 86 11.90 4.28 -2.43
CA LEU A 86 13.02 4.72 -1.60
C LEU A 86 14.34 4.09 -2.06
N GLN A 87 14.34 2.78 -2.33
CA GLN A 87 15.50 2.08 -2.88
C GLN A 87 15.95 2.69 -4.22
N ALA A 88 15.00 2.92 -5.15
CA ALA A 88 15.28 3.46 -6.48
C ALA A 88 15.90 4.88 -6.42
N LEU A 89 15.58 5.65 -5.37
CA LEU A 89 16.14 6.99 -5.13
C LEU A 89 17.47 6.98 -4.37
N GLY A 90 17.98 5.79 -4.00
CA GLY A 90 19.23 5.64 -3.25
C GLY A 90 19.14 6.07 -1.80
N VAL A 91 17.94 6.00 -1.19
CA VAL A 91 17.77 6.20 0.26
C VAL A 91 18.50 5.10 1.02
N ASP A 92 19.13 5.46 2.14
CA ASP A 92 19.73 4.46 3.04
C ASP A 92 18.64 3.57 3.65
N MET A 93 18.57 2.33 3.19
CA MET A 93 17.56 1.35 3.62
C MET A 93 17.79 0.82 5.04
N THR A 94 18.90 1.20 5.69
CA THR A 94 19.19 0.85 7.08
C THR A 94 18.69 1.89 8.10
N GLN A 95 18.20 3.05 7.63
CA GLN A 95 17.76 4.10 8.54
C GLN A 95 16.53 3.69 9.36
N PRO A 96 16.35 4.22 10.59
CA PRO A 96 15.30 3.78 11.51
C PRO A 96 13.88 3.84 10.94
N ARG A 97 13.55 4.85 10.12
CA ARG A 97 12.22 4.96 9.50
C ARG A 97 11.92 3.83 8.52
N VAL A 98 12.91 3.41 7.73
CA VAL A 98 12.79 2.27 6.81
C VAL A 98 12.71 0.97 7.60
N ARG A 99 13.56 0.81 8.63
CA ARG A 99 13.57 -0.40 9.45
C ARG A 99 12.26 -0.66 10.17
N ARG A 100 11.58 0.38 10.67
CA ARG A 100 10.23 0.22 11.23
C ARG A 100 9.22 -0.33 10.22
N ALA A 101 9.26 0.13 8.97
CA ALA A 101 8.39 -0.39 7.91
C ALA A 101 8.70 -1.86 7.57
N VAL A 102 9.98 -2.22 7.53
CA VAL A 102 10.42 -3.61 7.37
C VAL A 102 9.92 -4.48 8.52
N GLU A 103 10.15 -4.05 9.76
CA GLU A 103 9.69 -4.74 10.98
C GLU A 103 8.17 -4.91 10.99
N TRP A 104 7.43 -3.88 10.55
CA TRP A 104 5.98 -3.96 10.40
C TRP A 104 5.56 -5.07 9.43
N LEU A 105 6.17 -5.15 8.23
CA LEU A 105 5.88 -6.23 7.29
C LEU A 105 6.23 -7.60 7.90
N LEU A 106 7.38 -7.73 8.55
CA LEU A 106 7.79 -8.99 9.17
C LEU A 106 6.82 -9.44 10.28
N ALA A 107 6.27 -8.50 11.06
CA ALA A 107 5.30 -8.78 12.11
C ALA A 107 3.93 -9.23 11.58
N HIS A 108 3.59 -8.90 10.32
CA HIS A 108 2.32 -9.22 9.67
C HIS A 108 2.41 -10.40 8.69
N GLN A 109 3.50 -11.18 8.71
CA GLN A 109 3.58 -12.41 7.92
C GLN A 109 2.70 -13.50 8.52
N ASN A 110 1.85 -14.13 7.69
CA ASN A 110 0.98 -15.21 8.13
C ASN A 110 1.76 -16.51 8.41
N PRO A 111 1.18 -17.46 9.17
CA PRO A 111 1.79 -18.76 9.45
C PRO A 111 2.12 -19.58 8.20
N ASP A 112 1.38 -19.39 7.10
CA ASP A 112 1.61 -20.08 5.83
C ASP A 112 2.71 -19.44 4.95
N GLY A 113 3.35 -18.37 5.44
CA GLY A 113 4.45 -17.67 4.78
C GLY A 113 4.02 -16.50 3.90
N GLY A 114 2.74 -16.38 3.58
CA GLY A 114 2.22 -15.26 2.79
C GLY A 114 1.91 -14.01 3.62
N TRP A 115 1.42 -12.99 2.92
CA TRP A 115 0.82 -11.79 3.50
C TRP A 115 -0.57 -11.58 2.93
N GLY A 116 -1.44 -11.02 3.75
CA GLY A 116 -2.82 -10.75 3.41
C GLY A 116 -3.43 -9.69 4.31
N GLU A 117 -4.32 -8.90 3.74
CA GLU A 117 -5.00 -7.78 4.36
C GLU A 117 -6.42 -7.71 3.80
N THR A 118 -7.39 -7.66 4.69
CA THR A 118 -8.81 -7.57 4.36
C THR A 118 -9.19 -6.15 3.97
N CYS A 119 -10.18 -6.00 3.08
CA CYS A 119 -10.76 -4.70 2.76
C CYS A 119 -11.37 -4.00 3.99
N VAL A 120 -11.71 -4.77 5.03
CA VAL A 120 -12.21 -4.24 6.31
C VAL A 120 -11.14 -3.43 7.06
N SER A 121 -9.87 -3.53 6.68
CA SER A 121 -8.78 -2.69 7.24
C SER A 121 -8.94 -1.19 6.95
N TYR A 122 -9.80 -0.79 6.01
CA TYR A 122 -10.13 0.62 5.77
C TYR A 122 -11.00 1.22 6.88
N PRO A 123 -12.19 0.66 7.18
CA PRO A 123 -13.02 1.15 8.29
C PRO A 123 -12.56 0.66 9.67
N ASP A 124 -11.77 -0.41 9.75
CA ASP A 124 -11.27 -0.98 11.01
C ASP A 124 -9.73 -1.07 11.06
N PRO A 125 -9.07 -0.07 11.64
CA PRO A 125 -7.62 -0.04 11.86
C PRO A 125 -7.05 -1.18 12.69
N SER A 126 -7.86 -1.91 13.46
CA SER A 126 -7.36 -3.04 14.22
C SER A 126 -7.00 -4.25 13.32
N LEU A 127 -7.45 -4.23 12.07
CA LEU A 127 -7.22 -5.27 11.06
C LEU A 127 -6.12 -4.91 10.05
N ARG A 128 -5.31 -3.89 10.36
CA ARG A 128 -4.15 -3.50 9.54
C ARG A 128 -3.22 -4.68 9.34
N GLY A 129 -2.83 -4.91 8.08
CA GLY A 129 -1.98 -6.02 7.66
C GLY A 129 -2.52 -7.42 7.98
N GLN A 130 -3.83 -7.57 8.24
CA GLN A 130 -4.44 -8.84 8.64
C GLN A 130 -5.50 -9.30 7.64
N GLY A 131 -5.37 -10.55 7.21
CA GLY A 131 -6.25 -11.17 6.24
C GLY A 131 -5.68 -12.49 5.73
N GLU A 132 -6.47 -13.21 4.94
CA GLU A 132 -5.99 -14.43 4.27
C GLU A 132 -4.86 -14.08 3.30
N SER A 133 -3.79 -14.86 3.31
CA SER A 133 -2.66 -14.65 2.41
C SER A 133 -3.11 -14.69 0.94
N THR A 134 -2.73 -13.68 0.16
CA THR A 134 -3.05 -13.60 -1.26
C THR A 134 -1.77 -13.53 -2.11
N PRO A 135 -1.78 -14.04 -3.35
CA PRO A 135 -0.63 -13.94 -4.24
C PRO A 135 -0.15 -12.50 -4.46
N SER A 136 -1.07 -11.55 -4.70
CA SER A 136 -0.70 -10.15 -4.96
C SER A 136 -0.12 -9.46 -3.73
N GLN A 137 -0.74 -9.60 -2.55
CA GLN A 137 -0.26 -8.95 -1.34
C GLN A 137 1.03 -9.57 -0.80
N THR A 138 1.17 -10.89 -0.88
CA THR A 138 2.45 -11.57 -0.61
C THR A 138 3.56 -11.02 -1.50
N SER A 139 3.25 -10.80 -2.78
CA SER A 139 4.21 -10.24 -3.73
C SER A 139 4.60 -8.80 -3.40
N TRP A 140 3.65 -7.96 -2.96
CA TRP A 140 3.96 -6.59 -2.52
C TRP A 140 4.91 -6.58 -1.33
N ALA A 141 4.65 -7.40 -0.31
CA ALA A 141 5.54 -7.55 0.83
C ALA A 141 6.94 -8.05 0.41
N LEU A 142 7.01 -9.06 -0.46
CA LEU A 142 8.29 -9.56 -0.99
C LEU A 142 9.07 -8.47 -1.74
N ILE A 143 8.43 -7.75 -2.65
CA ILE A 143 9.03 -6.66 -3.41
C ILE A 143 9.61 -5.59 -2.47
N ALA A 144 8.86 -5.23 -1.42
CA ALA A 144 9.28 -4.26 -0.41
C ALA A 144 10.49 -4.75 0.41
N LEU A 145 10.43 -5.99 0.91
CA LEU A 145 11.49 -6.59 1.73
C LEU A 145 12.78 -6.78 0.92
N ILE A 146 12.68 -7.24 -0.33
CA ILE A 146 13.82 -7.35 -1.25
C ILE A 146 14.43 -5.96 -1.49
N ALA A 147 13.61 -4.94 -1.75
CA ALA A 147 14.09 -3.57 -1.93
C ALA A 147 14.83 -3.03 -0.68
N ALA A 148 14.42 -3.47 0.50
CA ALA A 148 15.06 -3.12 1.78
C ALA A 148 16.29 -3.98 2.14
N GLY A 149 16.73 -4.87 1.24
CA GLY A 149 17.92 -5.71 1.44
C GLY A 149 17.67 -7.01 2.21
N GLU A 150 16.42 -7.42 2.39
CA GLU A 150 16.05 -8.63 3.14
C GLU A 150 15.94 -9.88 2.26
N ALA A 151 16.49 -9.86 1.04
CA ALA A 151 16.29 -10.91 0.05
C ALA A 151 16.68 -12.32 0.56
N LEU A 152 17.73 -12.43 1.38
CA LEU A 152 18.20 -13.71 1.91
C LEU A 152 17.59 -14.07 3.27
N SER A 153 16.61 -13.30 3.75
CA SER A 153 15.96 -13.53 5.04
C SER A 153 14.99 -14.73 4.97
N GLU A 154 14.85 -15.42 6.10
CA GLU A 154 13.90 -16.52 6.25
C GLU A 154 12.44 -16.12 5.93
N PRO A 155 11.94 -14.94 6.36
CA PRO A 155 10.61 -14.47 5.97
C PRO A 155 10.41 -14.34 4.45
N VAL A 156 11.40 -13.81 3.71
CA VAL A 156 11.33 -13.72 2.25
C VAL A 156 11.30 -15.12 1.62
N ARG A 157 12.13 -16.06 2.10
CA ARG A 157 12.12 -17.45 1.63
C ARG A 157 10.73 -18.10 1.81
N ARG A 158 10.12 -17.92 2.98
CA ARG A 158 8.76 -18.43 3.25
C ARG A 158 7.69 -17.81 2.35
N GLY A 159 7.80 -16.53 2.02
CA GLY A 159 6.88 -15.88 1.08
C GLY A 159 7.05 -16.36 -0.36
N VAL A 160 8.29 -16.61 -0.80
CA VAL A 160 8.58 -17.22 -2.09
C VAL A 160 8.00 -18.64 -2.14
N GLU A 161 8.18 -19.43 -1.08
CA GLU A 161 7.60 -20.78 -0.99
C GLU A 161 6.07 -20.76 -1.02
N PHE A 162 5.43 -19.80 -0.34
CA PHE A 162 3.99 -19.59 -0.43
C PHE A 162 3.52 -19.42 -1.88
N LEU A 163 4.21 -18.58 -2.67
CA LEU A 163 3.87 -18.37 -4.07
C LEU A 163 4.09 -19.64 -4.91
N LEU A 164 5.25 -20.28 -4.77
CA LEU A 164 5.57 -21.49 -5.55
C LEU A 164 4.61 -22.64 -5.26
N GLN A 165 4.19 -22.83 -4.00
CA GLN A 165 3.25 -23.90 -3.62
C GLN A 165 1.81 -23.67 -4.10
N ARG A 166 1.45 -22.43 -4.42
CA ARG A 166 0.10 -22.04 -4.86
C ARG A 166 0.02 -21.71 -6.35
N GLN A 167 1.12 -21.86 -7.08
CA GLN A 167 1.09 -21.79 -8.54
C GLN A 167 0.35 -23.02 -9.08
N GLN A 168 -0.62 -22.78 -9.96
CA GLN A 168 -1.39 -23.81 -10.64
C GLN A 168 -0.58 -24.45 -11.77
N ASP A 169 -1.03 -25.61 -12.28
CA ASP A 169 -0.37 -26.34 -13.37
C ASP A 169 -0.23 -25.52 -14.67
N ASP A 170 -1.12 -24.55 -14.89
CA ASP A 170 -1.08 -23.62 -16.04
C ASP A 170 -0.17 -22.40 -15.81
N GLY A 171 0.49 -22.33 -14.65
CA GLY A 171 1.40 -21.27 -14.25
C GLY A 171 0.73 -20.05 -13.62
N THR A 172 -0.60 -20.05 -13.47
CA THR A 172 -1.36 -18.95 -12.84
C THR A 172 -1.49 -19.12 -11.34
N TRP A 173 -2.07 -18.13 -10.66
CA TRP A 173 -2.50 -18.23 -9.26
C TRP A 173 -3.97 -17.91 -9.13
N ASP A 174 -4.61 -18.42 -8.08
CA ASP A 174 -5.96 -18.03 -7.68
C ASP A 174 -5.95 -16.97 -6.58
N GLU A 175 -6.92 -16.06 -6.68
CA GLU A 175 -7.11 -14.97 -5.71
C GLU A 175 -8.60 -14.57 -5.68
N PRO A 176 -9.43 -15.17 -4.82
CA PRO A 176 -10.82 -14.79 -4.70
C PRO A 176 -11.02 -13.45 -3.97
N GLN A 177 -10.06 -13.04 -3.13
CA GLN A 177 -10.10 -11.79 -2.38
C GLN A 177 -9.88 -10.58 -3.29
N PHE A 178 -10.46 -9.45 -2.92
CA PHE A 178 -10.26 -8.18 -3.60
C PHE A 178 -9.05 -7.49 -3.01
N THR A 179 -8.17 -6.98 -3.86
CA THR A 179 -6.93 -6.31 -3.44
C THR A 179 -6.80 -4.91 -4.01
N GLY A 180 -7.78 -4.45 -4.81
CA GLY A 180 -7.92 -3.07 -5.25
C GLY A 180 -8.99 -2.31 -4.46
N CYS A 181 -8.82 -0.99 -4.35
CA CYS A 181 -9.78 -0.10 -3.74
C CYS A 181 -10.09 1.07 -4.68
N GLY A 182 -11.37 1.44 -4.77
CA GLY A 182 -11.77 2.69 -5.41
C GLY A 182 -12.06 3.79 -4.38
N PHE A 183 -12.83 3.47 -3.33
CA PHE A 183 -13.15 4.38 -2.24
C PHE A 183 -12.77 3.78 -0.88
N PRO A 184 -11.71 4.29 -0.23
CA PRO A 184 -11.20 3.77 1.05
C PRO A 184 -11.83 4.48 2.26
N GLY A 185 -12.73 5.45 2.03
CA GLY A 185 -13.24 6.34 3.05
C GLY A 185 -12.28 7.46 3.42
N TYR A 186 -11.87 8.26 2.45
CA TYR A 186 -11.17 9.53 2.63
C TYR A 186 -12.10 10.72 2.93
N GLY A 187 -13.41 10.64 2.67
CA GLY A 187 -14.41 11.64 3.07
C GLY A 187 -13.93 13.09 2.84
N PRO A 188 -13.64 13.88 3.90
CA PRO A 188 -13.10 15.25 3.80
C PRO A 188 -11.60 15.33 3.40
N GLY A 189 -11.08 14.32 2.69
CA GLY A 189 -9.71 14.24 2.19
C GLY A 189 -8.67 13.69 3.18
N ASN A 190 -9.08 12.97 4.24
CA ASN A 190 -8.18 12.37 5.23
C ASN A 190 -8.53 10.90 5.48
N GLN A 191 -7.62 10.11 6.04
CA GLN A 191 -7.94 8.74 6.48
C GLN A 191 -9.05 8.73 7.57
N PRO A 192 -9.87 7.67 7.69
CA PRO A 192 -10.96 7.58 8.67
C PRO A 192 -10.54 7.86 10.11
N GLU A 193 -9.36 7.38 10.52
CA GLU A 193 -8.78 7.61 11.85
C GLU A 193 -8.55 9.08 12.19
N ARG A 194 -8.51 9.95 11.18
CA ARG A 194 -8.22 11.37 11.29
C ARG A 194 -9.47 12.24 11.08
N TYR A 195 -10.66 11.64 11.07
CA TYR A 195 -11.91 12.39 10.97
C TYR A 195 -12.15 13.19 12.25
N GLU A 196 -12.47 14.48 12.09
CA GLU A 196 -13.04 15.26 13.18
C GLU A 196 -14.51 14.84 13.36
N PRO A 197 -14.98 14.57 14.59
CA PRO A 197 -16.38 14.23 14.81
C PRO A 197 -17.29 15.37 14.36
N LEU A 198 -18.21 15.08 13.45
CA LEU A 198 -19.30 16.00 13.12
C LEU A 198 -20.34 15.95 14.26
N ASP A 199 -20.70 17.11 14.81
CA ASP A 199 -21.81 17.24 15.78
C ASP A 199 -23.16 17.23 15.04
N ASP A 200 -23.38 16.18 14.23
CA ASP A 200 -24.61 15.93 13.49
C ASP A 200 -25.14 14.52 13.80
N PRO A 201 -26.32 14.39 14.46
CA PRO A 201 -26.91 13.10 14.78
C PRO A 201 -27.33 12.28 13.56
N ASN A 202 -27.34 12.86 12.36
CA ASN A 202 -27.58 12.16 11.09
C ASN A 202 -26.29 11.84 10.33
N SER A 203 -25.12 12.17 10.88
CA SER A 203 -23.84 11.83 10.26
C SER A 203 -23.71 10.31 10.17
N GLN A 204 -23.47 9.83 8.96
CA GLN A 204 -23.15 8.43 8.72
C GLN A 204 -21.70 8.15 9.13
N GLY A 205 -21.41 6.93 9.59
CA GLY A 205 -20.06 6.53 9.97
C GLY A 205 -19.14 6.33 8.76
N PRO A 206 -17.82 6.18 8.98
CA PRO A 206 -16.82 6.06 7.92
C PRO A 206 -17.03 4.82 7.02
N GLU A 207 -17.81 3.84 7.48
CA GLU A 207 -17.98 2.55 6.81
C GLU A 207 -18.61 2.68 5.42
N LEU A 208 -19.50 3.67 5.23
CA LEU A 208 -20.17 3.90 3.93
C LEU A 208 -19.26 4.61 2.92
N SER A 209 -18.28 5.38 3.40
CA SER A 209 -17.25 6.00 2.56
C SER A 209 -16.18 4.99 2.10
N ALA A 210 -15.97 3.90 2.86
CA ALA A 210 -15.02 2.83 2.57
C ALA A 210 -15.65 1.59 1.88
N ALA A 211 -16.56 1.81 0.93
CA ALA A 211 -17.48 0.77 0.45
C ALA A 211 -17.25 0.26 -0.98
N PHE A 212 -16.29 0.82 -1.75
CA PHE A 212 -16.08 0.42 -3.15
C PHE A 212 -14.72 -0.26 -3.38
N MET A 213 -14.76 -1.58 -3.54
CA MET A 213 -13.60 -2.45 -3.75
C MET A 213 -13.54 -2.95 -5.20
N ILE A 214 -12.32 -3.12 -5.71
CA ILE A 214 -12.06 -3.48 -7.11
C ILE A 214 -11.27 -4.79 -7.15
N ASN A 215 -11.68 -5.70 -8.03
CA ASN A 215 -10.91 -6.91 -8.33
C ASN A 215 -10.07 -6.69 -9.60
N TYR A 216 -8.78 -6.42 -9.43
CA TYR A 216 -7.82 -6.42 -10.52
C TYR A 216 -7.41 -7.85 -10.85
N HIS A 217 -8.15 -8.53 -11.73
CA HIS A 217 -7.96 -9.95 -12.05
C HIS A 217 -6.51 -10.34 -12.43
N LEU A 218 -5.76 -9.40 -13.00
CA LEU A 218 -4.40 -9.62 -13.46
C LEU A 218 -3.35 -9.56 -12.32
N TYR A 219 -3.66 -8.93 -11.17
CA TYR A 219 -2.72 -8.78 -10.06
C TYR A 219 -2.17 -10.10 -9.55
N ARG A 220 -3.05 -11.11 -9.43
CA ARG A 220 -2.68 -12.47 -9.03
C ARG A 220 -1.61 -13.13 -9.90
N ASN A 221 -1.37 -12.65 -11.13
CA ASN A 221 -0.37 -13.21 -12.03
C ASN A 221 0.84 -12.31 -12.20
N TYR A 222 0.63 -11.00 -12.42
CA TYR A 222 1.75 -10.07 -12.65
C TYR A 222 2.62 -9.89 -11.41
N PHE A 223 2.02 -9.74 -10.23
CA PHE A 223 2.79 -9.48 -9.02
C PHE A 223 3.63 -10.68 -8.58
N PRO A 224 3.14 -11.93 -8.58
CA PRO A 224 3.98 -13.09 -8.29
C PRO A 224 5.16 -13.22 -9.26
N LEU A 225 4.92 -13.06 -10.57
CA LEU A 225 6.00 -13.09 -11.56
C LEU A 225 7.04 -11.98 -11.29
N TRP A 226 6.59 -10.78 -10.93
CA TRP A 226 7.48 -9.67 -10.62
C TRP A 226 8.30 -9.92 -9.35
N ALA A 227 7.65 -10.35 -8.27
CA ALA A 227 8.30 -10.63 -6.99
C ALA A 227 9.32 -11.78 -7.11
N LEU A 228 8.94 -12.88 -7.76
CA LEU A 228 9.83 -14.01 -8.01
C LEU A 228 11.00 -13.61 -8.92
N GLY A 229 10.74 -12.77 -9.93
CA GLY A 229 11.79 -12.22 -10.79
C GLY A 229 12.79 -11.35 -10.03
N ARG A 230 12.31 -10.43 -9.16
CA ARG A 230 13.18 -9.62 -8.29
C ARG A 230 13.96 -10.49 -7.31
N TYR A 231 13.33 -11.51 -6.73
CA TYR A 231 14.00 -12.45 -5.83
C TYR A 231 15.13 -13.20 -6.54
N ALA A 232 14.86 -13.75 -7.73
CA ALA A 232 15.87 -14.47 -8.51
C ALA A 232 17.07 -13.60 -8.92
N GLN A 233 16.89 -12.30 -9.10
CA GLN A 233 17.97 -11.35 -9.39
C GLN A 233 18.79 -10.97 -8.15
N ALA A 234 18.25 -11.17 -6.95
CA ALA A 234 18.89 -10.81 -5.69
C ALA A 234 19.71 -11.96 -5.07
N LEU A 235 19.63 -13.17 -5.63
CA LEU A 235 20.45 -14.34 -5.31
C LEU A 235 21.82 -14.28 -6.01
#